data_AF-A0A0U1UNZ8-F1
#
_entry.id   AF-A0A0U1UNZ8-F1
#
_cell.length_a   1.000
_cell.length_b   1.000
_cell.length_c   1.000
_cell.angle_alpha   90.00
_cell.angle_beta   90.00
_cell.angle_gamma   90.00
#
_symmetry.space_group_name_H-M   'P 1'
#
loop_
_entity.id
_entity.type
_entity.pdbx_description
1 polymer ?
#
loop_
_entity_poly.entity_id
_entity_poly.type
_entity_poly.pdbx_seq_one_letter_code
_entity_poly.pdbx_strand_id
1 'polypeptide(L)' 'ERKDEHGFVSRCFTRKYTLPPMADAEKVTSTLSPEGVLTVETPLNRQAIKAAEISIPVTMGSNKTKPYDMTMRKGSGN' A
#
# COMPACT_ATOMS: atom_id res chain seq x y z
N GLU A 1 25.94 -27.97 8.95
CA GLU A 1 26.83 -28.48 10.00
C GLU A 1 28.27 -28.09 9.64
N ARG A 2 28.99 -27.43 10.55
CA ARG A 2 30.43 -27.19 10.40
C ARG A 2 31.13 -27.81 11.60
N LYS A 3 32.24 -28.50 11.33
CA LYS A 3 33.16 -28.99 12.35
C LYS A 3 34.12 -27.86 12.70
N ASP A 4 34.22 -27.53 13.98
CA ASP A 4 35.24 -26.65 14.53
C ASP A 4 36.08 -27.40 15.58
N GLU A 5 37.04 -26.70 16.19
CA GLU A 5 37.93 -27.27 17.21
C GLU A 5 37.19 -27.77 18.47
N HIS A 6 35.93 -27.39 18.66
CA HIS A 6 35.11 -27.72 19.82
C HIS A 6 33.94 -28.69 19.54
N GLY A 7 33.75 -29.13 18.29
CA GLY A 7 32.74 -30.11 17.92
C GLY A 7 31.97 -29.75 16.66
N PHE A 8 30.66 -30.04 16.65
CA PHE A 8 29.76 -29.74 15.54
C PHE A 8 28.80 -28.62 15.92
N VAL A 9 28.70 -27.59 15.09
CA VAL A 9 27.71 -26.53 15.25
C VAL A 9 26.61 -26.68 14.21
N SER A 10 25.38 -26.82 14.73
CA SER A 10 24.13 -26.80 13.95
C SER A 10 23.31 -25.59 14.36
N ARG A 11 22.83 -24.82 13.38
CA ARG A 11 21.98 -23.65 13.60
C ARG A 11 20.65 -23.87 12.90
N CYS A 12 19.57 -23.52 13.58
CA CYS A 12 18.20 -23.54 13.06
C CYS A 12 17.55 -22.19 13.39
N PHE A 13 16.75 -21.66 12.48
CA PHE A 13 15.97 -20.45 12.72
C PHE A 13 14.56 -20.61 12.13
N THR A 14 13.59 -20.01 12.81
CA THR A 14 12.20 -19.93 12.34
C THR A 14 11.82 -18.46 12.25
N ARG A 15 11.38 -18.02 11.07
CA ARG A 15 10.81 -16.68 10.86
C ARG A 15 9.38 -16.83 10.39
N LYS A 16 8.46 -16.05 10.98
CA LYS A 16 7.05 -16.03 10.62
C LYS A 16 6.69 -14.66 10.05
N TYR A 17 6.06 -14.66 8.87
CA TYR A 17 5.57 -13.47 8.21
C TYR A 17 4.07 -13.60 7.99
N THR A 18 3.32 -12.53 8.25
CA THR A 18 1.92 -12.45 7.88
C THR A 18 1.84 -12.04 6.42
N LEU A 19 1.25 -12.87 5.58
CA LEU A 19 1.05 -12.54 4.18
C LEU A 19 -0.04 -11.47 4.04
N PRO A 20 0.09 -10.54 3.09
CA PRO A 20 -0.99 -9.63 2.76
C PRO A 20 -2.18 -10.42 2.19
N PRO A 21 -3.42 -9.91 2.29
CA PRO A 21 -4.63 -10.64 1.84
C PRO A 21 -4.61 -11.08 0.37
N MET A 22 -3.81 -10.39 -0.45
CA MET A 22 -3.76 -10.56 -1.89
C MET A 22 -2.70 -11.58 -2.32
N ALA A 23 -1.84 -12.03 -1.41
CA ALA A 23 -0.80 -13.00 -1.73
C ALA A 23 -1.40 -14.42 -1.88
N ASP A 24 -0.93 -15.16 -2.87
CA ASP A 24 -1.32 -16.54 -3.10
C ASP A 24 -0.42 -17.48 -2.27
N ALA A 25 -0.93 -17.95 -1.12
CA ALA A 25 -0.16 -18.78 -0.19
C ALA A 25 0.29 -20.11 -0.80
N GLU A 26 -0.48 -20.67 -1.74
CA GLU A 26 -0.16 -21.92 -2.43
C GLU A 26 0.98 -21.77 -3.44
N LYS A 27 1.31 -20.53 -3.82
CA LYS A 27 2.36 -20.20 -4.80
C LYS A 27 3.60 -19.57 -4.19
N VAL A 28 3.81 -19.75 -2.88
CA VAL A 28 5.05 -19.32 -2.23
C VAL A 28 6.23 -20.13 -2.76
N THR A 29 7.31 -19.44 -3.11
CA THR A 29 8.57 -20.03 -3.58
C THR A 29 9.74 -19.46 -2.78
N SER A 30 10.84 -20.20 -2.72
CA SER A 30 12.05 -19.78 -2.01
C SER A 30 13.30 -20.02 -2.83
N THR A 31 14.24 -19.06 -2.78
CA THR A 31 15.54 -19.15 -3.42
C THR A 31 16.64 -18.74 -2.42
N LEU A 32 17.76 -19.46 -2.44
CA LEU A 32 18.93 -19.13 -1.61
C LEU A 32 20.05 -18.65 -2.53
N SER A 33 20.51 -17.42 -2.33
CA SER A 33 21.61 -16.88 -3.13
C SER A 33 22.96 -17.47 -2.69
N PRO A 34 24.00 -17.44 -3.55
CA PRO A 34 25.36 -17.86 -3.19
C PRO A 34 25.93 -17.14 -1.97
N GLU A 35 25.51 -15.89 -1.74
CA GLU A 35 25.91 -15.06 -0.60
C GLU A 35 25.14 -15.43 0.70
N GLY A 36 24.24 -16.40 0.64
CA GLY A 36 23.51 -16.93 1.79
C GLY A 36 22.23 -16.16 2.12
N VAL A 37 21.67 -15.40 1.18
CA VAL A 37 20.40 -14.69 1.37
C VAL A 37 19.23 -15.58 0.94
N LEU A 38 18.34 -15.91 1.88
CA LEU A 38 17.08 -16.59 1.59
C LEU A 38 16.01 -15.57 1.18
N THR A 39 15.57 -15.65 -0.06
CA THR A 39 14.45 -14.87 -0.59
C THR A 39 13.20 -15.74 -0.63
N VAL A 40 12.08 -15.22 -0.14
CA VAL A 40 10.77 -15.88 -0.15
C VAL A 40 9.77 -14.99 -0.87
N GLU A 41 9.17 -15.50 -1.94
CA GLU A 41 8.36 -14.72 -2.89
C GLU A 41 7.02 -15.41 -3.16
N THR A 42 5.98 -14.63 -3.44
CA THR A 42 4.67 -15.13 -3.90
C THR A 42 4.00 -14.11 -4.81
N PRO A 43 3.31 -14.54 -5.88
CA PRO A 43 2.54 -13.64 -6.72
C PRO A 43 1.33 -13.06 -5.97
N LEU A 44 1.04 -11.78 -6.24
CA LEU A 44 -0.22 -11.17 -5.80
C LEU A 44 -1.34 -11.52 -6.77
N ASN A 45 -2.48 -11.97 -6.24
CA ASN A 45 -3.70 -12.20 -6.99
C ASN A 45 -4.31 -10.86 -7.46
N ARG A 46 -3.97 -10.47 -8.70
CA ARG A 46 -4.41 -9.19 -9.29
C ARG A 46 -5.93 -9.08 -9.46
N GLN A 47 -6.66 -10.19 -9.55
CA GLN A 47 -8.13 -10.13 -9.66
C GLN A 47 -8.75 -9.54 -8.41
N ALA A 48 -8.21 -9.88 -7.24
CA ALA A 48 -8.64 -9.29 -5.99
C ALA A 48 -8.20 -7.81 -5.90
N ILE A 49 -7.07 -7.41 -6.50
CA ILE A 49 -6.59 -6.00 -6.46
C ILE A 49 -7.55 -5.08 -7.22
N LYS A 50 -8.08 -5.53 -8.37
CA LYS A 50 -9.09 -4.77 -9.14
C LYS A 50 -10.41 -4.59 -8.40
N ALA A 51 -10.80 -5.55 -7.55
CA ALA A 51 -12.03 -5.45 -6.78
C ALA A 51 -11.96 -4.38 -5.66
N ALA A 52 -10.76 -3.97 -5.24
CA ALA A 52 -10.55 -2.97 -4.19
C ALA A 52 -10.28 -1.55 -4.74
N GLU A 53 -10.34 -1.35 -6.05
CA GLU A 53 -10.06 -0.05 -6.66
C GLU A 53 -11.27 0.89 -6.49
N ILE A 54 -11.15 1.87 -5.60
CA ILE A 54 -12.16 2.93 -5.43
C ILE A 54 -11.78 4.11 -6.32
N SER A 55 -12.53 4.31 -7.40
CA SER A 55 -12.38 5.51 -8.24
C SER A 55 -12.96 6.72 -7.50
N ILE A 56 -12.12 7.69 -7.14
CA ILE A 56 -12.54 8.95 -6.53
C ILE A 56 -12.63 10.02 -7.63
N PRO A 57 -13.83 10.40 -8.09
CA PRO A 57 -13.99 11.41 -9.12
C PRO A 57 -13.68 12.81 -8.56
N VAL A 58 -12.86 13.58 -9.27
CA VAL A 58 -12.60 14.98 -8.97
C VAL A 58 -13.56 15.86 -9.78
N THR A 59 -14.38 16.65 -9.10
CA THR A 59 -15.23 17.67 -9.73
C THR A 59 -14.60 19.05 -9.59
N MET A 60 -14.48 19.78 -10.71
CA MET A 60 -13.95 21.14 -10.71
C MET A 60 -15.01 22.10 -10.16
N GLY A 61 -14.82 22.60 -8.93
CA GLY A 61 -15.74 23.54 -8.30
C GLY A 61 -15.68 24.92 -8.94
N SER A 62 -16.74 25.33 -9.64
CA SER A 62 -16.88 26.73 -10.07
C SER A 62 -17.47 27.56 -8.93
N ASN A 63 -16.61 28.23 -8.16
CA ASN A 63 -17.05 29.18 -7.15
C ASN A 63 -17.56 30.45 -7.88
N LYS A 64 -18.86 30.53 -8.16
CA LYS A 64 -19.49 31.73 -8.70
C LYS A 64 -19.73 32.72 -7.55
N THR A 65 -18.75 33.57 -7.25
CA THR A 65 -18.97 34.75 -6.40
C THR A 65 -19.94 35.68 -7.13
N LYS A 66 -21.14 35.90 -6.58
CA LYS A 66 -22.05 36.92 -7.10
C LYS A 66 -21.47 38.31 -6.79
N PRO A 67 -21.41 39.25 -7.74
CA PRO A 67 -21.03 40.62 -7.43
C PRO A 67 -22.09 41.24 -6.53
N TYR A 68 -21.65 41.85 -5.43
CA TYR A 68 -22.50 42.67 -4.57
C TYR A 68 -23.02 43.86 -5.38
N ASP A 69 -24.34 43.98 -5.51
CA ASP A 69 -25.02 45.12 -6.13
C ASP A 69 -25.20 46.24 -5.10
N MET A 70 -24.56 47.40 -5.35
CA MET A 70 -24.54 48.56 -4.45
C MET A 70 -25.72 49.53 -4.68
N THR A 71 -26.72 49.16 -5.48
CA THR A 71 -27.87 50.03 -5.78
C THR A 71 -29.05 49.85 -4.82
N MET A 72 -28.81 50.10 -3.53
CA MET A 72 -29.88 50.46 -2.58
C MET A 72 -29.44 51.68 -1.76
N ARG A 73 -29.63 52.87 -2.34
CA ARG A 73 -29.82 54.10 -1.58
C ARG A 73 -31.13 54.74 -2.04
N LYS A 74 -32.24 54.34 -1.40
CA LYS A 74 -33.43 55.18 -1.28
C LYS A 74 -33.54 55.69 0.16
N GLY A 75 -33.51 57.01 0.28
CA GLY A 75 -34.00 57.82 1.39
C GLY A 75 -34.01 59.25 0.84
N SER A 76 -35.12 59.89 0.48
CA SER A 76 -36.26 60.29 1.32
C SER A 76 -35.80 61.01 2.58
N GLY A 77 -35.59 62.31 2.46
CA GLY A 77 -35.45 63.26 3.56
C GLY A 77 -35.59 64.67 3.01
N ASN A 78 -36.49 65.45 3.62
CA ASN A 78 -36.88 66.84 3.31
C ASN A 78 -35.75 67.76 2.87
#